data_AF-A0A0K1RUU7-F1
#
_entry.id   AF-A0A0K1RUU7-F1
#
_cell.length_a   1.000
_cell.length_b   1.000
_cell.length_c   1.000
_cell.angle_alpha   90.00
_cell.angle_beta   90.00
_cell.angle_gamma   90.00
#
_symmetry.space_group_name_H-M   'P 1'
#
loop_
_entity.id
_entity.type
_entity.pdbx_description
1 polymer ?
#
loop_
_entity_poly.entity_id
_entity_poly.type
_entity_poly.pdbx_seq_one_letter_code
_entity_poly.pdbx_strand_id
1 'polypeptide(L)'
;MQVKRRLAYYINSLQNQLCGMFLPGGYQEPINQRIYRCLVKWCDAMATHLGHRYEFLDLKFMAGGANIIQINDPKVARKYDAFLRPLPGYNPDLHNIAPFLEFALAGKTIIQQGDVVPLFTAIDRFQDVRHIFCLPYQIPCAGNFRRQGIDKINLGEYQLYGDLNARRAALNGPIIVETQLNPLGGFLQINLGDPAVADELTRNNFKQVNFSPRRAGEYFPYPGGDTVEIYFPKSIYPFGILGMSGQKIICFASSGLSGRIGNTLEGITLIMSDGFSAEEAMVLDEGFDVFQMINPMKDDHAFTCTNEELLDRVLAFTYDQMLLDTAASVNNPVNGPALGGDMREWPLNRDLLNQVEIDYGIRGSGLDYADIFPVRLRRSQIRSILIVAVPKNPQ
;
A
#
# COMPACT_ATOMS: atom_id res chain seq x y z
N MET A 1 12.96 2.80 15.06
CA MET A 1 13.41 1.40 14.91
C MET A 1 12.21 0.46 15.05
N GLN A 2 11.56 0.09 13.95
CA GLN A 2 10.53 -0.96 13.91
C GLN A 2 11.07 -2.05 12.98
N VAL A 3 11.55 -3.14 13.56
CA VAL A 3 11.91 -4.34 12.80
C VAL A 3 10.59 -4.96 12.34
N LYS A 4 10.18 -4.65 11.10
CA LYS A 4 9.09 -5.37 10.42
C LYS A 4 9.56 -6.82 10.25
N ARG A 5 9.22 -7.69 11.19
CA ARG A 5 9.30 -9.14 11.03
C ARG A 5 8.38 -9.51 9.86
N ARG A 6 8.96 -9.78 8.68
CA ARG A 6 8.23 -10.27 7.50
C ARG A 6 8.56 -11.75 7.36
N LEU A 7 7.69 -12.63 7.84
CA LEU A 7 7.67 -14.04 7.45
C LEU A 7 6.86 -14.17 6.15
N ALA A 8 7.43 -14.87 5.17
CA ALA A 8 6.76 -15.22 3.91
C ALA A 8 6.17 -16.63 4.04
N TYR A 9 4.88 -16.79 3.71
CA TYR A 9 4.27 -18.10 3.48
C TYR A 9 3.55 -18.08 2.13
N TYR A 10 3.81 -19.12 1.35
CA TYR A 10 3.13 -19.45 0.10
C TYR A 10 1.67 -19.82 0.42
N ILE A 11 0.70 -19.14 -0.17
CA ILE A 11 -0.72 -19.47 0.01
C ILE A 11 -1.13 -20.37 -1.15
N ASN A 12 -1.04 -21.68 -0.92
CA ASN A 12 -1.72 -22.65 -1.76
C ASN A 12 -3.22 -22.56 -1.42
N SER A 13 -4.05 -22.30 -2.43
CA SER A 13 -5.51 -22.21 -2.34
C SER A 13 -6.09 -23.50 -1.78
N LEU A 14 -6.29 -23.55 -0.46
CA LEU A 14 -7.19 -24.51 0.16
C LEU A 14 -8.60 -23.91 0.09
N GLN A 15 -9.47 -24.62 -0.63
CA GLN A 15 -10.88 -24.34 -0.86
C GLN A 15 -11.54 -23.58 0.31
N ASN A 16 -12.11 -22.41 0.01
CA ASN A 16 -13.02 -21.65 0.87
C ASN A 16 -12.47 -21.13 2.22
N GLN A 17 -11.15 -21.03 2.38
CA GLN A 17 -10.57 -20.33 3.54
C GLN A 17 -10.11 -18.91 3.20
N LEU A 18 -10.56 -17.94 3.99
CA LEU A 18 -10.04 -16.57 3.98
C LEU A 18 -8.55 -16.66 4.29
N CYS A 19 -7.72 -16.45 3.28
CA CYS A 19 -6.28 -16.59 3.39
C CYS A 19 -5.71 -15.36 4.12
N GLY A 20 -5.80 -15.37 5.45
CA GLY A 20 -5.06 -14.45 6.30
C GLY A 20 -3.69 -15.04 6.62
N MET A 21 -2.63 -14.24 6.52
CA MET A 21 -1.33 -14.60 7.07
C MET A 21 -1.40 -14.59 8.61
N PHE A 22 -1.78 -15.72 9.21
CA PHE A 22 -1.84 -15.88 10.66
C PHE A 22 -0.56 -16.58 11.16
N LEU A 23 0.29 -15.84 11.87
CA LEU A 23 1.41 -16.45 12.61
C LEU A 23 0.90 -16.92 13.98
N PRO A 24 1.12 -18.18 14.37
CA PRO A 24 0.88 -18.62 15.75
C PRO A 24 1.71 -17.78 16.73
N GLY A 25 1.05 -17.14 17.70
CA GLY A 25 1.69 -16.29 18.71
C GLY A 25 2.19 -14.92 18.22
N GLY A 26 1.94 -14.55 16.97
CA GLY A 26 2.24 -13.20 16.45
C GLY A 26 1.17 -12.18 16.85
N TYR A 27 1.52 -10.88 16.78
CA TYR A 27 0.52 -9.81 16.84
C TYR A 27 -0.44 -9.99 15.67
N GLN A 28 -1.68 -10.39 15.95
CA GLN A 28 -2.72 -10.48 14.94
C GLN A 28 -3.27 -9.09 14.71
N GLU A 29 -3.33 -8.67 13.45
CA GLU A 29 -4.13 -7.50 13.11
C GLU A 29 -5.55 -7.74 13.65
N PRO A 30 -6.16 -6.78 14.36
CA PRO A 30 -7.49 -6.96 14.93
C PRO A 30 -8.55 -6.81 13.84
N ILE A 31 -8.56 -7.73 12.87
CA ILE A 31 -9.42 -7.70 11.67
C ILE A 31 -10.89 -7.63 12.10
N ASN A 32 -11.25 -8.31 13.19
CA ASN A 32 -12.61 -8.31 13.73
C ASN A 32 -13.04 -7.03 14.45
N GLN A 33 -12.13 -6.09 14.69
CA GLN A 33 -12.41 -4.81 15.34
C GLN A 33 -12.58 -3.67 14.33
N ARG A 34 -12.46 -3.94 13.04
CA ARG A 34 -12.45 -2.92 11.98
C ARG A 34 -13.55 -3.17 10.95
N ILE A 35 -13.86 -2.10 10.24
CA ILE A 35 -14.73 -2.11 9.07
C ILE A 35 -13.83 -1.85 7.87
N TYR A 36 -14.02 -2.63 6.81
CA TYR A 36 -13.23 -2.54 5.59
C TYR A 36 -14.14 -2.19 4.42
N ARG A 37 -13.84 -1.09 3.72
CA ARG A 37 -14.42 -0.80 2.41
C ARG A 37 -13.74 -1.73 1.40
N CYS A 38 -14.48 -2.70 0.88
CA CYS A 38 -13.95 -3.75 0.02
C CYS A 38 -14.56 -3.70 -1.37
N LEU A 39 -13.75 -3.87 -2.42
CA LEU A 39 -14.27 -4.38 -3.69
C LEU A 39 -14.63 -5.86 -3.49
N VAL A 40 -15.88 -6.19 -3.77
CA VAL A 40 -16.40 -7.55 -3.73
C VAL A 40 -16.62 -8.05 -5.15
N LYS A 41 -16.23 -9.30 -5.42
CA LYS A 41 -16.70 -10.06 -6.58
C LYS A 41 -17.65 -11.15 -6.10
N TRP A 42 -18.87 -11.13 -6.62
CA TRP A 42 -19.87 -12.15 -6.33
C TRP A 42 -19.65 -13.39 -7.18
N CYS A 43 -20.04 -14.56 -6.66
CA CYS A 43 -20.09 -15.79 -7.45
C CYS A 43 -21.11 -15.64 -8.60
N ASP A 44 -20.96 -16.43 -9.68
CA ASP A 44 -21.76 -16.26 -10.91
C ASP A 44 -23.27 -16.33 -10.69
N ALA A 45 -23.72 -17.24 -9.81
CA ALA A 45 -25.14 -17.36 -9.46
C ALA A 45 -25.67 -16.08 -8.79
N MET A 46 -24.89 -15.52 -7.88
CA MET A 46 -25.21 -14.28 -7.18
C MET A 46 -25.15 -13.07 -8.12
N ALA A 47 -24.12 -13.00 -8.97
CA ALA A 47 -23.96 -11.92 -9.94
C ALA A 47 -25.12 -11.88 -10.96
N THR A 48 -25.57 -13.05 -11.41
CA THR A 48 -26.75 -13.16 -12.31
C THR A 48 -28.00 -12.63 -11.62
N HIS A 49 -28.16 -12.91 -10.33
CA HIS A 49 -29.31 -12.44 -9.59
C HIS A 49 -29.27 -10.93 -9.31
N LEU A 50 -28.12 -10.42 -8.87
CA LEU A 50 -27.94 -9.00 -8.55
C LEU A 50 -27.96 -8.11 -9.79
N GLY A 51 -27.63 -8.65 -10.97
CA GLY A 51 -27.44 -7.88 -12.19
C GLY A 51 -26.07 -7.20 -12.28
N HIS A 52 -25.18 -7.46 -11.32
CA HIS A 52 -23.81 -6.95 -11.27
C HIS A 52 -22.85 -7.98 -10.67
N ARG A 53 -21.62 -7.99 -11.17
CA ARG A 53 -20.56 -8.91 -10.71
C ARG A 53 -19.70 -8.31 -9.60
N TYR A 54 -19.56 -6.99 -9.61
CA TYR A 54 -18.69 -6.25 -8.73
C TYR A 54 -19.43 -5.13 -8.03
N GLU A 55 -19.08 -4.88 -6.78
CA GLU A 55 -19.51 -3.69 -6.04
C GLU A 55 -18.59 -3.42 -4.85
N PHE A 56 -18.70 -2.21 -4.27
CA PHE A 56 -18.00 -1.88 -3.04
C PHE A 56 -18.93 -1.96 -1.83
N LEU A 57 -18.50 -2.73 -0.82
CA LEU A 57 -19.24 -2.92 0.43
C LEU A 57 -18.38 -2.65 1.65
N ASP A 58 -19.02 -2.15 2.71
CA ASP A 58 -18.40 -2.07 4.03
C ASP A 58 -18.57 -3.42 4.72
N LEU A 59 -17.48 -4.16 4.87
CA LEU A 59 -17.47 -5.51 5.41
C LEU A 59 -16.86 -5.56 6.81
N LYS A 60 -17.40 -6.45 7.63
CA LYS A 60 -16.86 -6.85 8.92
C LYS A 60 -16.54 -8.34 8.91
N PHE A 61 -15.36 -8.69 9.41
CA PHE A 61 -14.89 -10.07 9.47
C PHE A 61 -14.94 -10.56 10.91
N MET A 62 -15.75 -11.56 11.22
CA MET A 62 -15.93 -12.02 12.60
C MET A 62 -14.90 -13.09 12.96
N ALA A 63 -14.43 -13.09 14.21
CA ALA A 63 -13.54 -14.12 14.73
C ALA A 63 -14.34 -15.37 15.15
N GLY A 64 -13.82 -16.58 14.91
CA GLY A 64 -14.41 -17.80 15.48
C GLY A 64 -14.55 -19.04 14.60
N GLY A 65 -13.61 -19.33 13.68
CA GLY A 65 -13.50 -20.66 13.04
C GLY A 65 -14.45 -20.95 11.87
N ALA A 66 -15.51 -20.17 11.68
CA ALA A 66 -16.19 -20.03 10.40
C ALA A 66 -15.84 -18.64 9.85
N ASN A 67 -15.42 -18.55 8.59
CA ASN A 67 -15.10 -17.28 7.92
C ASN A 67 -16.40 -16.46 7.73
N ILE A 68 -16.89 -15.85 8.80
CA ILE A 68 -18.12 -15.08 8.80
C ILE A 68 -17.78 -13.68 8.32
N ILE A 69 -18.36 -13.33 7.17
CA ILE A 69 -18.28 -12.00 6.59
C ILE A 69 -19.68 -11.41 6.65
N GLN A 70 -19.78 -10.21 7.21
CA GLN A 70 -21.05 -9.49 7.36
C GLN A 70 -20.96 -8.14 6.66
N ILE A 71 -22.08 -7.69 6.11
CA ILE A 71 -22.23 -6.30 5.66
C ILE A 71 -22.42 -5.44 6.91
N ASN A 72 -21.58 -4.42 7.06
CA ASN A 72 -21.56 -3.57 8.25
C ASN A 72 -22.78 -2.63 8.33
N ASP A 73 -23.21 -2.05 7.20
CA ASP A 73 -24.38 -1.17 7.19
C ASP A 73 -25.67 -1.98 7.42
N PRO A 74 -26.42 -1.75 8.52
CA PRO A 74 -27.62 -2.55 8.83
C PRO A 74 -28.77 -2.39 7.84
N LYS A 75 -28.86 -1.26 7.13
CA LYS A 75 -29.86 -1.04 6.08
C LYS A 75 -29.49 -1.84 4.84
N VAL A 76 -28.21 -1.84 4.45
CA VAL A 76 -27.72 -2.64 3.32
C VAL A 76 -27.82 -4.12 3.66
N ALA A 77 -27.34 -4.54 4.84
CA ALA A 77 -27.43 -5.92 5.31
C ALA A 77 -28.86 -6.48 5.23
N ARG A 78 -29.86 -5.75 5.74
CA ARG A 78 -31.26 -6.21 5.67
C ARG A 78 -31.80 -6.40 4.25
N LYS A 79 -31.34 -5.58 3.29
CA LYS A 79 -31.72 -5.75 1.87
C LYS A 79 -31.14 -7.05 1.33
N TYR A 80 -29.88 -7.34 1.62
CA TYR A 80 -29.23 -8.60 1.24
C TYR A 80 -29.84 -9.78 1.99
N ASP A 81 -30.12 -9.68 3.29
CA ASP A 81 -30.68 -10.78 4.08
C ASP A 81 -32.03 -11.27 3.53
N ALA A 82 -32.93 -10.33 3.19
CA ALA A 82 -34.22 -10.67 2.61
C ALA A 82 -34.06 -11.46 1.31
N PHE A 83 -33.03 -11.11 0.54
CA PHE A 83 -32.70 -11.73 -0.72
C PHE A 83 -31.95 -13.07 -0.58
N LEU A 84 -31.03 -13.16 0.38
CA LEU A 84 -30.14 -14.32 0.59
C LEU A 84 -30.80 -15.45 1.37
N ARG A 85 -31.80 -15.14 2.22
CA ARG A 85 -32.54 -16.12 3.03
C ARG A 85 -33.05 -17.36 2.26
N PRO A 86 -33.58 -17.27 1.04
CA PRO A 86 -33.98 -18.44 0.26
C PRO A 86 -32.82 -19.22 -0.38
N LEU A 87 -31.59 -18.71 -0.38
CA LEU A 87 -30.46 -19.33 -1.08
C LEU A 87 -29.75 -20.38 -0.23
N PRO A 88 -29.36 -21.53 -0.83
CA PRO A 88 -28.62 -22.56 -0.12
C PRO A 88 -27.25 -22.03 0.32
N GLY A 89 -26.87 -22.33 1.57
CA GLY A 89 -25.59 -21.92 2.15
C GLY A 89 -25.63 -20.60 2.92
N TYR A 90 -26.70 -19.80 2.84
CA TYR A 90 -26.85 -18.61 3.67
C TYR A 90 -27.32 -18.98 5.08
N ASN A 91 -26.62 -18.47 6.09
CA ASN A 91 -27.03 -18.61 7.49
C ASN A 91 -27.62 -17.27 7.99
N PRO A 92 -28.94 -17.18 8.20
CA PRO A 92 -29.60 -15.94 8.61
C PRO A 92 -29.30 -15.52 10.05
N ASP A 93 -28.93 -16.45 10.94
CA ASP A 93 -28.57 -16.13 12.33
C ASP A 93 -27.18 -15.49 12.40
N LEU A 94 -26.30 -15.89 11.48
CA LEU A 94 -24.94 -15.36 11.37
C LEU A 94 -24.82 -14.20 10.38
N HIS A 95 -25.85 -13.93 9.58
CA HIS A 95 -25.83 -12.97 8.47
C HIS A 95 -24.60 -13.14 7.56
N ASN A 96 -24.19 -14.39 7.34
CA ASN A 96 -22.90 -14.69 6.70
C ASN A 96 -23.01 -14.67 5.18
N ILE A 97 -22.36 -13.70 4.55
CA ILE A 97 -22.32 -13.56 3.09
C ILE A 97 -21.14 -14.27 2.43
N ALA A 98 -20.17 -14.78 3.20
CA ALA A 98 -18.95 -15.38 2.67
C ALA A 98 -19.17 -16.48 1.61
N PRO A 99 -20.18 -17.38 1.73
CA PRO A 99 -20.44 -18.41 0.71
C PRO A 99 -20.81 -17.87 -0.68
N PHE A 100 -21.19 -16.59 -0.77
CA PHE A 100 -21.61 -15.94 -2.01
C PHE A 100 -20.51 -15.08 -2.63
N LEU A 101 -19.36 -14.94 -1.95
CA LEU A 101 -18.23 -14.17 -2.43
C LEU A 101 -17.24 -15.07 -3.18
N GLU A 102 -16.80 -14.61 -4.35
CA GLU A 102 -15.61 -15.18 -4.98
C GLU A 102 -14.35 -14.57 -4.34
N PHE A 103 -14.33 -13.25 -4.13
CA PHE A 103 -13.32 -12.58 -3.32
C PHE A 103 -13.84 -11.27 -2.73
N ALA A 104 -13.13 -10.80 -1.70
CA ALA A 104 -13.22 -9.43 -1.19
C ALA A 104 -11.81 -8.85 -1.08
N LEU A 105 -11.59 -7.67 -1.65
CA LEU A 105 -10.31 -6.97 -1.65
C LEU A 105 -10.46 -5.61 -0.96
N ALA A 106 -9.67 -5.38 0.08
CA ALA A 106 -9.62 -4.13 0.80
C ALA A 106 -8.34 -3.34 0.45
N GLY A 107 -8.46 -2.02 0.45
CA GLY A 107 -7.36 -1.09 0.24
C GLY A 107 -7.61 0.23 0.97
N LYS A 108 -6.76 1.23 0.71
CA LYS A 108 -6.91 2.57 1.28
C LYS A 108 -7.79 3.42 0.38
N THR A 109 -9.04 3.64 0.77
CA THR A 109 -10.02 4.39 -0.03
C THR A 109 -9.58 5.83 -0.29
N ILE A 110 -9.71 6.27 -1.54
CA ILE A 110 -9.42 7.63 -2.02
C ILE A 110 -10.64 8.28 -2.70
N ILE A 111 -11.60 7.49 -3.19
CA ILE A 111 -12.90 7.94 -3.68
C ILE A 111 -13.97 7.01 -3.12
N GLN A 112 -15.05 7.57 -2.60
CA GLN A 112 -16.17 6.82 -2.04
C GLN A 112 -17.48 7.46 -2.52
N GLN A 113 -18.36 6.67 -3.14
CA GLN A 113 -19.67 7.12 -3.62
C GLN A 113 -19.60 8.36 -4.52
N GLY A 114 -18.55 8.47 -5.34
CA GLY A 114 -18.28 9.61 -6.23
C GLY A 114 -17.58 10.79 -5.55
N ASP A 115 -17.45 10.79 -4.23
CA ASP A 115 -16.78 11.86 -3.49
C ASP A 115 -15.30 11.55 -3.26
N VAL A 116 -14.44 12.52 -3.57
CA VAL A 116 -13.01 12.46 -3.28
C VAL A 116 -12.78 12.56 -1.78
N VAL A 117 -12.07 11.58 -1.21
CA VAL A 117 -11.69 11.58 0.20
C VAL A 117 -10.66 12.70 0.44
N PRO A 118 -10.91 13.64 1.38
CA PRO A 118 -9.97 14.72 1.62
C PRO A 118 -8.62 14.21 2.14
N LEU A 119 -7.52 14.65 1.53
CA LEU A 119 -6.16 14.21 1.83
C LEU A 119 -5.77 14.34 3.31
N PHE A 120 -6.21 15.40 3.99
CA PHE A 120 -5.90 15.58 5.41
C PHE A 120 -6.48 14.47 6.31
N THR A 121 -7.54 13.78 5.86
CA THR A 121 -8.12 12.58 6.51
C THR A 121 -7.54 11.28 5.96
N ALA A 122 -6.89 11.31 4.78
CA ALA A 122 -6.21 10.15 4.24
C ALA A 122 -5.03 9.76 5.15
N ILE A 123 -4.32 10.72 5.76
CA ILE A 123 -3.23 10.44 6.72
C ILE A 123 -3.64 9.43 7.79
N ASP A 124 -4.85 9.56 8.36
CA ASP A 124 -5.31 8.65 9.40
C ASP A 124 -5.58 7.23 8.87
N ARG A 125 -5.93 7.10 7.59
CA ARG A 125 -6.11 5.80 6.90
C ARG A 125 -4.77 5.15 6.55
N PHE A 126 -3.81 5.94 6.10
CA PHE A 126 -2.46 5.48 5.83
C PHE A 126 -1.64 5.27 7.12
N GLN A 127 -2.07 5.88 8.23
CA GLN A 127 -1.37 5.97 9.51
C GLN A 127 0.06 6.53 9.40
N ASP A 128 0.30 7.33 8.37
CA ASP A 128 1.62 7.85 8.05
C ASP A 128 1.47 9.10 7.17
N VAL A 129 1.96 10.23 7.68
CA VAL A 129 1.91 11.54 7.01
C VAL A 129 2.78 11.59 5.75
N ARG A 130 3.78 10.71 5.65
CA ARG A 130 4.79 10.72 4.58
C ARG A 130 4.24 10.25 3.24
N HIS A 131 3.09 9.58 3.24
CA HIS A 131 2.35 9.28 2.00
C HIS A 131 1.84 10.55 1.30
N ILE A 132 1.71 11.64 2.06
CA ILE A 132 1.19 12.91 1.54
C ILE A 132 2.28 13.97 1.48
N PHE A 133 3.12 14.07 2.51
CA PHE A 133 4.14 15.11 2.63
C PHE A 133 5.55 14.55 2.52
N CYS A 134 6.37 15.18 1.69
CA CYS A 134 7.79 14.89 1.62
C CYS A 134 8.47 15.61 2.80
N LEU A 135 8.70 14.88 3.89
CA LEU A 135 9.32 15.43 5.08
C LEU A 135 10.85 15.38 4.98
N PRO A 136 11.58 16.39 5.50
CA PRO A 136 13.02 16.27 5.68
C PRO A 136 13.34 15.06 6.57
N TYR A 137 14.04 14.08 5.99
CA TYR A 137 14.35 12.81 6.62
C TYR A 137 15.71 12.86 7.33
N GLN A 138 15.82 12.14 8.46
CA GLN A 138 17.07 11.97 9.21
C GLN A 138 17.73 13.26 9.70
N ILE A 139 16.91 14.26 10.04
CA ILE A 139 17.39 15.51 10.61
C ILE A 139 18.01 15.25 11.99
N PRO A 140 19.28 15.66 12.21
CA PRO A 140 19.94 15.52 13.49
C PRO A 140 19.15 16.20 14.60
N CYS A 141 19.00 15.53 15.73
CA CYS A 141 18.40 16.07 16.92
C CYS A 141 19.13 15.60 18.17
N ALA A 142 18.96 16.32 19.26
CA ALA A 142 19.38 15.89 20.59
C ALA A 142 18.16 15.60 21.45
N GLY A 143 18.18 14.51 22.20
CA GLY A 143 17.15 14.25 23.20
C GLY A 143 16.87 12.78 23.45
N ASN A 144 15.73 12.52 24.09
CA ASN A 144 15.27 11.18 24.37
C ASN A 144 13.76 11.05 24.19
N PHE A 145 13.32 9.83 23.91
CA PHE A 145 11.92 9.46 23.93
C PHE A 145 11.79 8.12 24.65
N ARG A 146 10.96 8.07 25.70
CA ARG A 146 10.76 6.85 26.52
C ARG A 146 12.08 6.25 27.02
N ARG A 147 12.99 7.11 27.49
CA ARG A 147 14.35 6.76 27.98
C ARG A 147 15.31 6.19 26.94
N GLN A 148 14.98 6.27 25.65
CA GLN A 148 15.88 5.93 24.56
C GLN A 148 16.43 7.22 23.95
N GLY A 149 17.75 7.30 23.77
CA GLY A 149 18.38 8.40 23.06
C GLY A 149 17.93 8.42 21.60
N ILE A 150 17.57 9.60 21.10
CA ILE A 150 17.16 9.81 19.71
C ILE A 150 18.09 10.86 19.12
N ASP A 151 18.78 10.50 18.06
CA ASP A 151 19.78 11.31 17.37
C ASP A 151 19.28 11.87 16.03
N LYS A 152 18.19 11.31 15.48
CA LYS A 152 17.59 11.71 14.20
C LYS A 152 16.08 11.61 14.19
N ILE A 153 15.42 12.55 13.51
CA ILE A 153 13.96 12.56 13.31
C ILE A 153 13.57 13.05 11.91
N ASN A 154 12.28 12.94 11.58
CA ASN A 154 11.70 13.59 10.42
C ASN A 154 11.09 14.92 10.87
N LEU A 155 11.58 16.03 10.31
CA LEU A 155 11.14 17.36 10.73
C LEU A 155 9.66 17.59 10.35
N GLY A 156 8.84 18.00 11.32
CA GLY A 156 7.41 18.27 11.15
C GLY A 156 6.48 17.05 11.25
N GLU A 157 7.02 15.83 11.32
CA GLU A 157 6.22 14.60 11.44
C GLU A 157 5.32 14.62 12.68
N TYR A 158 5.85 15.08 13.81
CA TYR A 158 5.13 15.14 15.08
C TYR A 158 3.89 16.04 15.00
N GLN A 159 4.05 17.26 14.50
CA GLN A 159 2.95 18.23 14.36
C GLN A 159 1.93 17.77 13.32
N LEU A 160 2.38 17.33 12.15
CA LEU A 160 1.49 16.86 11.10
C LEU A 160 0.73 15.59 11.52
N TYR A 161 1.31 14.72 12.33
CA TYR A 161 0.59 13.55 12.84
C TYR A 161 -0.38 13.93 13.97
N GLY A 162 -0.03 14.90 14.82
CA GLY A 162 -0.83 15.26 16.00
C GLY A 162 -1.95 16.29 15.76
N ASP A 163 -1.88 17.10 14.70
CA ASP A 163 -2.79 18.23 14.49
C ASP A 163 -3.46 18.23 13.11
N LEU A 164 -4.79 18.08 13.11
CA LEU A 164 -5.63 18.13 11.90
C LEU A 164 -5.54 19.48 11.16
N ASN A 165 -5.44 20.59 11.88
CA ASN A 165 -5.38 21.92 11.27
C ASN A 165 -4.01 22.16 10.64
N ALA A 166 -2.93 21.71 11.27
CA ALA A 166 -1.59 21.72 10.67
C ALA A 166 -1.58 20.95 9.34
N ARG A 167 -2.23 19.77 9.27
CA ARG A 167 -2.37 19.01 8.01
C ARG A 167 -3.13 19.81 6.94
N ARG A 168 -4.27 20.41 7.28
CA ARG A 168 -5.10 21.20 6.34
C ARG A 168 -4.33 22.41 5.80
N ALA A 169 -3.59 23.09 6.66
CA ALA A 169 -2.76 24.22 6.29
C ALA A 169 -1.58 23.79 5.39
N ALA A 170 -0.86 22.73 5.78
CA ALA A 170 0.30 22.22 5.04
C ALA A 170 -0.02 21.74 3.61
N LEU A 171 -1.27 21.33 3.34
CA LEU A 171 -1.70 20.99 1.98
C LEU A 171 -1.67 22.18 1.01
N ASN A 172 -1.80 23.40 1.52
CA ASN A 172 -2.02 24.61 0.73
C ASN A 172 -0.94 25.68 0.91
N GLY A 173 -0.02 25.53 1.87
CA GLY A 173 0.99 26.55 2.13
C GLY A 173 1.97 26.18 3.24
N PRO A 174 2.86 27.13 3.61
CA PRO A 174 3.77 26.95 4.72
C PRO A 174 3.05 26.79 6.05
N ILE A 175 3.65 26.01 6.95
CA ILE A 175 3.25 25.93 8.35
C ILE A 175 4.45 26.16 9.26
N ILE A 176 4.16 26.59 10.48
CA ILE A 176 5.17 26.73 11.53
C ILE A 176 5.33 25.37 12.23
N VAL A 177 6.56 24.92 12.35
CA VAL A 177 6.96 23.67 12.99
C VAL A 177 7.89 23.99 14.15
N GLU A 178 7.60 23.41 15.31
CA GLU A 178 8.46 23.51 16.49
C GLU A 178 9.70 22.64 16.32
N THR A 179 10.86 23.18 16.67
CA THR A 179 12.13 22.44 16.71
C THR A 179 12.43 21.88 18.09
N GLN A 180 11.69 22.31 19.11
CA GLN A 180 11.69 21.74 20.45
C GLN A 180 10.39 20.95 20.66
N LEU A 181 10.49 19.63 20.73
CA LEU A 181 9.35 18.74 20.91
C LEU A 181 9.34 18.20 22.35
N ASN A 182 8.18 18.25 23.00
CA ASN A 182 7.95 17.70 24.33
C ASN A 182 6.99 16.50 24.29
N PRO A 183 7.35 15.37 23.64
CA PRO A 183 6.48 14.21 23.61
C PRO A 183 6.33 13.63 25.02
N LEU A 184 5.19 12.99 25.30
CA LEU A 184 4.96 12.33 26.60
C LEU A 184 6.10 11.35 26.93
N GLY A 185 6.85 11.67 27.98
CA GLY A 185 8.00 10.87 28.44
C GLY A 185 9.30 11.11 27.67
N GLY A 186 9.50 12.29 27.07
CA GLY A 186 10.74 12.67 26.40
C GLY A 186 10.86 14.17 26.09
N PHE A 187 11.98 14.53 25.48
CA PHE A 187 12.28 15.85 24.92
C PHE A 187 13.18 15.65 23.71
N LEU A 188 12.93 16.38 22.62
CA LEU A 188 13.76 16.38 21.42
C LEU A 188 13.99 17.81 20.97
N GLN A 189 15.21 18.12 20.55
CA GLN A 189 15.60 19.44 20.06
C GLN A 189 16.37 19.34 18.76
N ILE A 190 15.96 20.13 17.77
CA ILE A 190 16.66 20.32 16.50
C ILE A 190 17.33 21.68 16.54
N ASN A 191 18.65 21.71 16.40
CA ASN A 191 19.38 22.96 16.31
C ASN A 191 19.51 23.39 14.84
N LEU A 192 18.66 24.31 14.39
CA LEU A 192 18.71 24.82 13.00
C LEU A 192 20.01 25.56 12.66
N GLY A 193 20.76 26.02 13.67
CA GLY A 193 22.08 26.62 13.50
C GLY A 193 23.21 25.60 13.31
N ASP A 194 22.95 24.31 13.47
CA ASP A 194 23.92 23.24 13.24
C ASP A 194 24.13 23.04 11.72
N PRO A 195 25.37 23.16 11.20
CA PRO A 195 25.66 22.86 9.80
C PRO A 195 25.18 21.49 9.35
N ALA A 196 25.21 20.47 10.22
CA ALA A 196 24.75 19.13 9.90
C ALA A 196 23.24 19.09 9.58
N VAL A 197 22.44 19.94 10.24
CA VAL A 197 21.00 20.07 9.98
C VAL A 197 20.77 20.76 8.63
N ALA A 198 21.50 21.83 8.34
CA ALA A 198 21.42 22.54 7.06
C ALA A 198 21.84 21.64 5.87
N ASP A 199 22.88 20.82 6.06
CA ASP A 199 23.35 19.85 5.06
C ASP A 199 22.31 18.76 4.79
N GLU A 200 21.66 18.23 5.83
CA GLU A 200 20.57 17.26 5.66
C GLU A 200 19.35 17.88 4.98
N LEU A 201 18.95 19.10 5.36
CA LEU A 201 17.86 19.82 4.70
C LEU A 201 18.15 20.01 3.20
N THR A 202 19.37 20.44 2.86
CA THR A 202 19.81 20.59 1.47
C THR A 202 19.79 19.25 0.73
N ARG A 203 20.26 18.16 1.35
CA ARG A 203 20.20 16.80 0.76
C ARG A 203 18.77 16.30 0.55
N ASN A 204 17.83 16.74 1.39
CA ASN A 204 16.41 16.48 1.23
C ASN A 204 15.72 17.46 0.25
N ASN A 205 16.48 18.28 -0.48
CA ASN A 205 16.01 19.30 -1.42
C ASN A 205 15.22 20.45 -0.78
N PHE A 206 15.50 20.75 0.49
CA PHE A 206 14.97 21.91 1.17
C PHE A 206 15.93 23.10 1.06
N LYS A 207 15.39 24.25 0.68
CA LYS A 207 16.15 25.49 0.49
C LYS A 207 15.77 26.52 1.55
N GLN A 208 16.77 27.05 2.24
CA GLN A 208 16.55 28.17 3.16
C GLN A 208 16.22 29.44 2.38
N VAL A 209 15.23 30.19 2.87
CA VAL A 209 14.85 31.51 2.39
C VAL A 209 14.92 32.53 3.53
N ASN A 210 14.84 33.83 3.20
CA ASN A 210 14.98 34.92 4.17
C ASN A 210 13.63 35.52 4.61
N PHE A 211 12.52 34.95 4.16
CA PHE A 211 11.14 35.38 4.43
C PHE A 211 10.22 34.16 4.37
N SER A 212 8.95 34.31 4.76
CA SER A 212 7.96 33.22 4.73
C SER A 212 7.97 32.44 3.40
N PRO A 213 8.10 31.11 3.43
CA PRO A 213 8.20 30.27 2.23
C PRO A 213 7.06 30.48 1.24
N ARG A 214 7.37 30.59 -0.05
CA ARG A 214 6.36 30.77 -1.10
C ARG A 214 6.21 29.55 -1.99
N ARG A 215 7.19 28.64 -1.96
CA ARG A 215 7.20 27.43 -2.77
C ARG A 215 7.44 26.20 -1.90
N ALA A 216 6.86 25.09 -2.31
CA ALA A 216 7.16 23.79 -1.74
C ALA A 216 8.68 23.52 -1.78
N GLY A 217 9.24 23.04 -0.68
CA GLY A 217 10.66 22.80 -0.48
C GLY A 217 11.42 24.02 0.07
N GLU A 218 10.76 25.14 0.32
CA GLU A 218 11.38 26.29 1.00
C GLU A 218 11.14 26.24 2.51
N TYR A 219 12.11 26.71 3.29
CA TYR A 219 11.98 26.88 4.74
C TYR A 219 12.63 28.18 5.24
N PHE A 220 12.08 28.74 6.31
CA PHE A 220 12.53 29.95 6.97
C PHE A 220 12.65 29.71 8.48
N PRO A 221 13.88 29.67 9.04
CA PRO A 221 14.06 29.59 10.48
C PRO A 221 13.71 30.93 11.14
N TYR A 222 12.84 30.93 12.16
CA TYR A 222 12.52 32.16 12.88
C TYR A 222 13.66 32.60 13.80
N PRO A 223 13.82 33.92 14.04
CA PRO A 223 14.72 34.43 15.06
C PRO A 223 14.40 33.79 16.42
N GLY A 224 15.41 33.25 17.09
CA GLY A 224 15.27 32.47 18.34
C GLY A 224 15.48 30.96 18.15
N GLY A 225 15.34 30.42 16.93
CA GLY A 225 15.73 29.05 16.59
C GLY A 225 14.76 27.94 17.06
N ASP A 226 13.70 28.30 17.78
CA ASP A 226 12.74 27.35 18.37
C ASP A 226 11.63 26.91 17.40
N THR A 227 11.50 27.60 16.27
CA THR A 227 10.53 27.28 15.23
C THR A 227 11.09 27.51 13.84
N VAL A 228 10.56 26.77 12.87
CA VAL A 228 10.83 26.92 11.45
C VAL A 228 9.51 26.98 10.71
N GLU A 229 9.37 27.95 9.82
CA GLU A 229 8.30 27.95 8.84
C GLU A 229 8.72 27.15 7.63
N ILE A 230 7.94 26.17 7.21
CA ILE A 230 8.31 25.23 6.16
C ILE A 230 7.12 24.94 5.26
N TYR A 231 7.33 25.01 3.94
CA TYR A 231 6.35 24.59 2.96
C TYR A 231 6.73 23.20 2.44
N PHE A 232 6.05 22.17 2.95
CA PHE A 232 6.31 20.80 2.56
C PHE A 232 5.91 20.53 1.10
N PRO A 233 6.79 19.95 0.27
CA PRO A 233 6.37 19.32 -0.97
C PRO A 233 5.41 18.16 -0.71
N LYS A 234 4.52 17.90 -1.66
CA LYS A 234 3.71 16.67 -1.64
C LYS A 234 4.58 15.49 -2.07
N SER A 235 4.42 14.36 -1.39
CA SER A 235 5.12 13.14 -1.75
C SER A 235 4.65 12.61 -3.09
N ILE A 236 5.63 12.17 -3.89
CA ILE A 236 5.42 11.55 -5.19
C ILE A 236 5.71 10.06 -5.04
N TYR A 237 4.76 9.21 -5.40
CA TYR A 237 4.91 7.77 -5.38
C TYR A 237 4.33 7.14 -6.66
N PRO A 238 4.89 5.99 -7.09
CA PRO A 238 4.12 5.00 -7.81
C PRO A 238 2.90 4.57 -6.95
N PHE A 239 1.75 4.40 -7.58
CA PHE A 239 0.52 3.95 -6.93
C PHE A 239 -0.12 2.82 -7.73
N GLY A 240 -0.47 1.73 -7.05
CA GLY A 240 -1.36 0.70 -7.56
C GLY A 240 -2.76 0.98 -7.05
N ILE A 241 -3.69 1.24 -7.97
CA ILE A 241 -5.05 1.66 -7.67
C ILE A 241 -6.02 0.72 -8.34
N LEU A 242 -7.06 0.37 -7.59
CA LEU A 242 -8.24 -0.24 -8.12
C LEU A 242 -9.42 0.70 -7.92
N GLY A 243 -10.21 0.88 -8.97
CA GLY A 243 -11.45 1.64 -8.89
C GLY A 243 -12.58 1.00 -9.68
N MET A 244 -13.73 1.64 -9.61
CA MET A 244 -14.95 1.22 -10.30
C MET A 244 -15.67 2.44 -10.89
N SER A 245 -16.11 2.32 -12.13
CA SER A 245 -17.00 3.29 -12.80
C SER A 245 -18.18 2.51 -13.39
N GLY A 246 -19.37 2.69 -12.81
CA GLY A 246 -20.50 1.77 -13.01
C GLY A 246 -20.10 0.32 -12.72
N GLN A 247 -20.11 -0.53 -13.76
CA GLN A 247 -19.74 -1.96 -13.67
C GLN A 247 -18.35 -2.28 -14.21
N LYS A 248 -17.58 -1.26 -14.59
CA LYS A 248 -16.21 -1.42 -15.11
C LYS A 248 -15.21 -1.32 -13.96
N ILE A 249 -14.33 -2.31 -13.85
CA ILE A 249 -13.18 -2.26 -12.96
C ILE A 249 -12.05 -1.49 -13.66
N ILE A 250 -11.49 -0.53 -12.94
CA ILE A 250 -10.34 0.25 -13.35
C ILE A 250 -9.14 -0.30 -12.58
N CYS A 251 -8.16 -0.87 -13.29
CA CYS A 251 -6.89 -1.27 -12.73
C CYS A 251 -5.82 -0.29 -13.22
N PHE A 252 -5.33 0.56 -12.33
CA PHE A 252 -4.39 1.62 -12.68
C PHE A 252 -3.08 1.47 -11.91
N ALA A 253 -1.96 1.42 -12.63
CA ALA A 253 -0.64 1.43 -12.03
C ALA A 253 0.14 2.65 -12.53
N SER A 254 0.40 3.60 -11.64
CA SER A 254 1.30 4.72 -11.94
C SER A 254 2.73 4.24 -11.81
N SER A 255 3.52 4.34 -12.88
CA SER A 255 4.98 4.24 -12.76
C SER A 255 5.57 5.54 -12.19
N GLY A 256 6.80 5.45 -11.68
CA GLY A 256 7.52 6.61 -11.16
C GLY A 256 8.82 6.26 -10.44
N LEU A 257 9.60 7.28 -10.14
CA LEU A 257 10.70 7.27 -9.18
C LEU A 257 10.22 8.03 -7.94
N SER A 258 9.98 7.32 -6.84
CA SER A 258 9.49 7.92 -5.59
C SER A 258 10.32 9.14 -5.18
N GLY A 259 9.64 10.24 -4.90
CA GLY A 259 10.25 11.53 -4.55
C GLY A 259 10.93 12.29 -5.70
N ARG A 260 10.81 11.83 -6.96
CA ARG A 260 11.42 12.49 -8.14
C ARG A 260 10.46 12.69 -9.31
N ILE A 261 9.84 11.62 -9.80
CA ILE A 261 9.01 11.60 -11.01
C ILE A 261 7.81 10.68 -10.76
N GLY A 262 6.59 11.14 -10.98
CA GLY A 262 5.38 10.36 -10.75
C GLY A 262 4.22 11.23 -10.32
N ASN A 263 3.20 10.62 -9.71
CA ASN A 263 2.01 11.31 -9.25
C ASN A 263 2.04 11.50 -7.72
N THR A 264 1.39 12.57 -7.25
CA THR A 264 1.01 12.72 -5.84
C THR A 264 -0.27 11.93 -5.58
N LEU A 265 -0.59 11.64 -4.31
CA LEU A 265 -1.86 11.02 -3.95
C LEU A 265 -3.05 11.87 -4.42
N GLU A 266 -2.92 13.20 -4.37
CA GLU A 266 -3.91 14.13 -4.90
C GLU A 266 -4.09 13.98 -6.40
N GLY A 267 -2.98 14.06 -7.16
CA GLY A 267 -3.02 14.02 -8.61
C GLY A 267 -3.60 12.71 -9.12
N ILE A 268 -3.25 11.59 -8.47
CA ILE A 268 -3.80 10.30 -8.86
C ILE A 268 -5.27 10.14 -8.50
N THR A 269 -5.71 10.74 -7.39
CA THR A 269 -7.13 10.76 -7.02
C THR A 269 -7.94 11.57 -8.03
N LEU A 270 -7.42 12.70 -8.51
CA LEU A 270 -8.05 13.50 -9.56
C LEU A 270 -8.09 12.76 -10.90
N ILE A 271 -7.04 12.02 -11.27
CA ILE A 271 -7.06 11.17 -12.47
C ILE A 271 -8.16 10.11 -12.38
N MET A 272 -8.31 9.45 -11.22
CA MET A 272 -9.37 8.46 -11.00
C MET A 272 -10.76 9.09 -11.05
N SER A 273 -10.95 10.22 -10.36
CA SER A 273 -12.22 10.96 -10.31
C SER A 273 -12.58 11.52 -11.68
N ASP A 274 -11.76 12.41 -12.22
CA ASP A 274 -12.15 13.24 -13.37
C ASP A 274 -11.82 12.55 -14.69
N GLY A 275 -10.72 11.80 -14.74
CA GLY A 275 -10.26 11.10 -15.94
C GLY A 275 -11.01 9.79 -16.18
N PHE A 276 -11.14 8.97 -15.14
CA PHE A 276 -11.83 7.67 -15.24
C PHE A 276 -13.28 7.68 -14.76
N SER A 277 -13.78 8.80 -14.23
CA SER A 277 -15.15 8.88 -13.67
C SER A 277 -15.40 7.76 -12.65
N ALA A 278 -14.40 7.49 -11.81
CA ALA A 278 -14.50 6.46 -10.79
C ALA A 278 -15.45 6.90 -9.67
N GLU A 279 -16.43 6.07 -9.36
CA GLU A 279 -17.36 6.25 -8.23
C GLU A 279 -16.76 5.70 -6.93
N GLU A 280 -15.87 4.72 -7.05
CA GLU A 280 -15.12 4.13 -5.94
C GLU A 280 -13.68 3.93 -6.38
N ALA A 281 -12.73 4.24 -5.50
CA ALA A 281 -11.32 3.96 -5.76
C ALA A 281 -10.54 3.75 -4.46
N MET A 282 -9.58 2.83 -4.50
CA MET A 282 -8.68 2.52 -3.40
C MET A 282 -7.25 2.30 -3.88
N VAL A 283 -6.29 2.77 -3.09
CA VAL A 283 -4.88 2.42 -3.23
C VAL A 283 -4.66 1.04 -2.62
N LEU A 284 -4.15 0.12 -3.43
CA LEU A 284 -3.75 -1.23 -2.99
C LEU A 284 -2.36 -1.19 -2.38
N ASP A 285 -1.39 -0.68 -3.12
CA ASP A 285 -0.01 -0.53 -2.67
C ASP A 285 0.68 0.66 -3.35
N GLU A 286 1.88 0.99 -2.89
CA GLU A 286 2.64 2.18 -3.30
C GLU A 286 4.15 1.96 -3.33
N GLY A 287 4.86 2.86 -4.01
CA GLY A 287 6.31 2.78 -4.09
C GLY A 287 6.79 1.60 -4.93
N PHE A 288 7.70 0.80 -4.38
CA PHE A 288 8.32 -0.31 -5.10
C PHE A 288 7.42 -1.55 -5.21
N ASP A 289 6.30 -1.57 -4.51
CA ASP A 289 5.37 -2.70 -4.49
C ASP A 289 4.29 -2.55 -5.59
N VAL A 290 4.36 -1.48 -6.42
CA VAL A 290 3.45 -1.22 -7.54
C VAL A 290 3.91 -1.92 -8.80
N PHE A 291 3.01 -2.70 -9.39
CA PHE A 291 3.21 -3.32 -10.69
C PHE A 291 1.86 -3.60 -11.36
N GLN A 292 1.93 -3.95 -12.64
CA GLN A 292 0.80 -4.42 -13.39
C GLN A 292 1.23 -5.62 -14.21
N MET A 293 0.42 -6.66 -14.20
CA MET A 293 0.57 -7.81 -15.06
C MET A 293 -0.62 -7.83 -16.03
N ILE A 294 -0.34 -8.06 -17.31
CA ILE A 294 -1.36 -8.20 -18.35
C ILE A 294 -1.18 -9.54 -19.06
N ASN A 295 -2.28 -10.13 -19.48
CA ASN A 295 -2.26 -11.20 -20.46
C ASN A 295 -2.53 -10.55 -21.82
N PRO A 296 -1.53 -10.39 -22.69
CA PRO A 296 -1.74 -9.73 -23.97
C PRO A 296 -2.78 -10.50 -24.78
N MET A 297 -3.58 -9.80 -25.58
CA MET A 297 -4.51 -10.44 -26.50
C MET A 297 -3.85 -10.60 -27.87
N LYS A 298 -3.98 -11.78 -28.47
CA LYS A 298 -3.87 -11.95 -29.92
C LYS A 298 -5.24 -11.61 -30.53
N ASP A 299 -5.22 -10.98 -31.71
CA ASP A 299 -6.37 -10.55 -32.54
C ASP A 299 -7.76 -10.69 -31.90
N ASP A 300 -8.41 -9.55 -31.65
CA ASP A 300 -9.78 -9.37 -31.15
C ASP A 300 -10.40 -10.60 -30.46
N HIS A 301 -9.93 -10.85 -29.22
CA HIS A 301 -10.60 -11.57 -28.11
C HIS A 301 -9.95 -12.86 -27.58
N ALA A 302 -8.76 -13.27 -28.06
CA ALA A 302 -8.05 -14.43 -27.49
C ALA A 302 -6.84 -14.01 -26.64
N PHE A 303 -6.81 -14.41 -25.37
CA PHE A 303 -5.64 -14.23 -24.51
C PHE A 303 -4.44 -15.06 -25.01
N THR A 304 -3.24 -14.50 -24.89
CA THR A 304 -2.02 -15.11 -25.45
C THR A 304 -1.48 -16.24 -24.60
N CYS A 305 -1.69 -16.18 -23.29
CA CYS A 305 -1.17 -17.16 -22.34
C CYS A 305 -2.28 -17.81 -21.52
N THR A 306 -2.08 -19.06 -21.10
CA THR A 306 -2.87 -19.67 -20.02
C THR A 306 -2.48 -19.07 -18.66
N ASN A 307 -3.24 -19.36 -17.61
CA ASN A 307 -2.90 -18.91 -16.27
C ASN A 307 -1.59 -19.56 -15.78
N GLU A 308 -1.37 -20.83 -16.11
CA GLU A 308 -0.15 -21.56 -15.77
C GLU A 308 1.06 -20.94 -16.47
N GLU A 309 0.96 -20.63 -17.76
CA GLU A 309 2.03 -19.97 -18.53
C GLU A 309 2.35 -18.57 -17.97
N LEU A 310 1.33 -17.79 -17.57
CA LEU A 310 1.53 -16.52 -16.90
C LEU A 310 2.31 -16.68 -15.61
N LEU A 311 1.93 -17.65 -14.77
CA LEU A 311 2.60 -17.91 -13.48
C LEU A 311 4.05 -18.36 -13.68
N ASP A 312 4.32 -19.20 -14.68
CA ASP A 312 5.68 -19.65 -14.98
C ASP A 312 6.56 -18.49 -15.50
N ARG A 313 5.99 -17.54 -16.26
CA ARG A 313 6.68 -16.30 -16.64
C ARG A 313 6.92 -15.35 -15.47
N VAL A 314 5.98 -15.24 -14.53
CA VAL A 314 6.16 -14.50 -13.27
C VAL A 314 7.29 -15.13 -12.44
N LEU A 315 7.35 -16.45 -12.41
CA LEU A 315 8.43 -17.19 -11.75
C LEU A 315 9.79 -16.91 -12.39
N ALA A 316 9.87 -16.87 -13.73
CA ALA A 316 11.08 -16.46 -14.44
C ALA A 316 11.54 -15.04 -14.07
N PHE A 317 10.63 -14.07 -14.07
CA PHE A 317 10.91 -12.71 -13.59
C PHE A 317 11.41 -12.71 -12.14
N THR A 318 10.72 -13.44 -11.26
CA THR A 318 11.03 -13.48 -9.82
C THR A 318 12.44 -14.03 -9.59
N TYR A 319 12.81 -15.08 -10.32
CA TYR A 319 14.15 -15.66 -10.29
C TYR A 319 15.22 -14.66 -10.75
N ASP A 320 15.02 -13.99 -11.89
CA ASP A 320 15.98 -13.00 -12.40
C ASP A 320 16.17 -11.83 -11.42
N GLN A 321 15.07 -11.33 -10.84
CA GLN A 321 15.13 -10.24 -9.87
C GLN A 321 15.77 -10.70 -8.55
N MET A 322 15.53 -11.94 -8.11
CA MET A 322 16.20 -12.55 -6.96
C MET A 322 17.72 -12.57 -7.15
N LEU A 323 18.21 -12.93 -8.36
CA LEU A 323 19.64 -12.92 -8.65
C LEU A 323 20.23 -11.50 -8.56
N LEU A 324 19.53 -10.50 -9.10
CA LEU A 324 19.93 -9.10 -9.01
C LEU A 324 19.96 -8.60 -7.55
N ASP A 325 18.92 -8.90 -6.77
CA ASP A 325 18.81 -8.49 -5.37
C ASP A 325 19.91 -9.15 -4.52
N THR A 326 20.23 -10.42 -4.79
CA THR A 326 21.32 -11.13 -4.11
C THR A 326 22.67 -10.53 -4.43
N ALA A 327 22.93 -10.22 -5.71
CA ALA A 327 24.16 -9.55 -6.11
C ALA A 327 24.26 -8.15 -5.49
N ALA A 328 23.14 -7.43 -5.37
CA ALA A 328 23.11 -6.10 -4.76
C ALA A 328 23.31 -6.15 -3.23
N SER A 329 22.81 -7.18 -2.54
CA SER A 329 22.94 -7.31 -1.08
C SER A 329 24.41 -7.46 -0.66
N VAL A 330 25.19 -8.22 -1.44
CA VAL A 330 26.62 -8.42 -1.21
C VAL A 330 27.39 -7.10 -1.32
N ASN A 331 27.00 -6.24 -2.27
CA ASN A 331 27.66 -4.96 -2.52
C ASN A 331 27.20 -3.83 -1.58
N ASN A 332 25.98 -3.92 -1.07
CA ASN A 332 25.39 -2.95 -0.14
C ASN A 332 24.91 -3.68 1.12
N PRO A 333 25.83 -4.17 1.98
CA PRO A 333 25.47 -4.90 3.17
C PRO A 333 24.51 -4.06 4.01
N VAL A 334 23.33 -4.60 4.27
CA VAL A 334 22.35 -3.95 5.15
C VAL A 334 22.95 -3.96 6.54
N ASN A 335 23.49 -2.81 6.97
CA ASN A 335 24.00 -2.59 8.33
C ASN A 335 22.83 -2.53 9.33
N GLY A 336 22.14 -3.66 9.49
CA GLY A 336 21.24 -3.97 10.59
C GLY A 336 21.84 -5.11 11.41
N PRO A 337 21.73 -5.13 12.76
CA PRO A 337 22.65 -5.89 13.62
C PRO A 337 22.59 -7.43 13.58
N ALA A 338 22.01 -8.11 12.58
CA ALA A 338 21.81 -9.57 12.70
C ALA A 338 21.69 -10.40 11.40
N LEU A 339 21.68 -9.81 10.20
CA LEU A 339 21.32 -10.57 8.98
C LEU A 339 22.50 -10.86 8.03
N GLY A 340 23.63 -10.15 8.13
CA GLY A 340 24.76 -10.33 7.21
C GLY A 340 24.53 -9.72 5.81
N GLY A 341 25.55 -9.76 4.96
CA GLY A 341 25.55 -9.13 3.63
C GLY A 341 24.95 -9.98 2.51
N ASP A 342 24.88 -11.30 2.67
CA ASP A 342 24.25 -12.19 1.71
C ASP A 342 22.80 -12.46 2.10
N MET A 343 21.86 -11.99 1.26
CA MET A 343 20.44 -12.22 1.51
C MET A 343 20.04 -13.69 1.45
N ARG A 344 20.80 -14.57 0.79
CA ARG A 344 20.54 -16.02 0.78
C ARG A 344 20.75 -16.65 2.16
N GLU A 345 21.62 -16.07 2.97
CA GLU A 345 21.90 -16.56 4.31
C GLU A 345 20.86 -16.11 5.34
N TRP A 346 19.94 -15.20 4.96
CA TRP A 346 18.93 -14.71 5.86
C TRP A 346 17.97 -15.86 6.23
N PRO A 347 17.62 -16.03 7.53
CA PRO A 347 16.88 -17.20 8.00
C PRO A 347 15.55 -17.49 7.30
N LEU A 348 14.93 -16.49 6.68
CA LEU A 348 13.64 -16.63 5.99
C LEU A 348 13.78 -16.73 4.46
N ASN A 349 14.97 -16.46 3.93
CA ASN A 349 15.20 -16.44 2.49
C ASN A 349 15.73 -17.79 2.01
N ARG A 350 16.56 -18.49 2.79
CA ARG A 350 17.22 -19.72 2.33
C ARG A 350 16.26 -20.72 1.68
N ASP A 351 15.21 -21.11 2.39
CA ASP A 351 14.24 -22.09 1.89
C ASP A 351 13.42 -21.54 0.72
N LEU A 352 13.03 -20.27 0.80
CA LEU A 352 12.25 -19.59 -0.25
C LEU A 352 13.04 -19.50 -1.56
N LEU A 353 14.28 -19.04 -1.49
CA LEU A 353 15.12 -18.85 -2.67
C LEU A 353 15.47 -20.21 -3.29
N ASN A 354 15.81 -21.22 -2.47
CA ASN A 354 16.00 -22.58 -2.97
C ASN A 354 14.77 -23.12 -3.69
N GLN A 355 13.57 -22.89 -3.15
CA GLN A 355 12.33 -23.31 -3.79
C GLN A 355 12.10 -22.59 -5.13
N VAL A 356 12.34 -21.28 -5.18
CA VAL A 356 12.25 -20.50 -6.43
C VAL A 356 13.25 -21.01 -7.48
N GLU A 357 14.49 -21.33 -7.09
CA GLU A 357 15.50 -21.89 -7.99
C GLU A 357 15.08 -23.27 -8.55
N ILE A 358 14.54 -24.15 -7.69
CA ILE A 358 14.02 -25.46 -8.10
C ILE A 358 12.84 -25.30 -9.06
N ASP A 359 11.84 -24.50 -8.68
CA ASP A 359 10.65 -24.29 -9.52
C ASP A 359 11.03 -23.67 -10.86
N TYR A 360 11.95 -22.70 -10.87
CA TYR A 360 12.47 -22.09 -12.09
C TYR A 360 13.13 -23.14 -13.00
N GLY A 361 13.99 -24.00 -12.44
CA GLY A 361 14.63 -25.08 -13.20
C GLY A 361 13.65 -26.07 -13.82
N ILE A 362 12.48 -26.29 -13.21
CA ILE A 362 11.46 -27.21 -13.70
C ILE A 362 10.54 -26.54 -14.74
N ARG A 363 10.13 -25.29 -14.51
CA ARG A 363 9.02 -24.65 -15.25
C ARG A 363 9.32 -23.28 -15.85
N GLY A 364 10.18 -22.49 -15.21
CA GLY A 364 10.42 -21.08 -15.58
C GLY A 364 11.60 -20.84 -16.52
N SER A 365 12.46 -21.85 -16.73
CA SER A 365 13.76 -21.67 -17.37
C SER A 365 13.68 -21.11 -18.79
N GLY A 366 14.28 -19.93 -19.00
CA GLY A 366 14.40 -19.29 -20.31
C GLY A 366 13.11 -18.65 -20.86
N LEU A 367 12.06 -18.51 -20.04
CA LEU A 367 10.83 -17.84 -20.44
C LEU A 367 11.01 -16.31 -20.49
N ASP A 368 10.54 -15.69 -21.56
CA ASP A 368 10.39 -14.23 -21.65
C ASP A 368 9.12 -13.77 -20.95
N TYR A 369 9.20 -12.63 -20.26
CA TYR A 369 8.16 -12.02 -19.45
C TYR A 369 8.01 -10.52 -19.72
N ALA A 370 8.72 -9.97 -20.71
CA ALA A 370 8.68 -8.54 -21.01
C ALA A 370 7.30 -8.07 -21.50
N ASP A 371 6.55 -8.94 -22.16
CA ASP A 371 5.21 -8.67 -22.72
C ASP A 371 4.10 -8.67 -21.66
N ILE A 372 4.27 -9.39 -20.55
CA ILE A 372 3.27 -9.47 -19.47
C ILE A 372 3.43 -8.38 -18.42
N PHE A 373 4.58 -7.69 -18.35
CA PHE A 373 4.85 -6.61 -17.40
C PHE A 373 5.02 -5.25 -18.09
N PRO A 374 3.93 -4.52 -18.40
CA PRO A 374 4.02 -3.19 -19.00
C PRO A 374 4.69 -2.16 -18.07
N VAL A 375 4.67 -2.40 -16.76
CA VAL A 375 5.39 -1.60 -15.76
C VAL A 375 6.42 -2.49 -15.08
N ARG A 376 7.70 -2.19 -15.30
CA ARG A 376 8.81 -2.99 -14.77
C ARG A 376 8.85 -2.97 -13.23
N LEU A 377 8.76 -4.15 -12.64
CA LEU A 377 9.00 -4.41 -11.22
C LEU A 377 10.45 -4.09 -10.83
N ARG A 378 10.65 -3.49 -9.65
CA ARG A 378 11.97 -3.04 -9.17
C ARG A 378 12.47 -3.79 -7.92
N ARG A 379 11.71 -4.78 -7.44
CA ARG A 379 12.04 -5.63 -6.29
C ARG A 379 11.52 -7.05 -6.51
N SER A 380 12.16 -8.02 -5.87
CA SER A 380 11.74 -9.44 -5.86
C SER A 380 10.48 -9.74 -5.05
N GLN A 381 10.00 -8.80 -4.22
CA GLN A 381 8.81 -9.00 -3.38
C GLN A 381 7.55 -8.53 -4.10
N ILE A 382 6.78 -9.49 -4.61
CA ILE A 382 5.43 -9.27 -5.13
C ILE A 382 4.43 -9.56 -4.00
N ARG A 383 3.66 -8.56 -3.55
CA ARG A 383 2.76 -8.68 -2.40
C ARG A 383 1.30 -8.96 -2.77
N SER A 384 0.90 -8.60 -3.99
CA SER A 384 -0.46 -8.80 -4.47
C SER A 384 -0.51 -8.80 -5.99
N ILE A 385 -0.71 -9.96 -6.61
CA ILE A 385 -0.97 -10.07 -8.05
C ILE A 385 -2.48 -10.10 -8.24
N LEU A 386 -3.03 -9.10 -8.93
CA LEU A 386 -4.39 -9.21 -9.47
C LEU A 386 -4.31 -9.84 -10.85
N ILE A 387 -4.62 -11.12 -10.93
CA ILE A 387 -4.78 -11.82 -12.21
C ILE A 387 -6.23 -11.62 -12.64
N VAL A 388 -6.44 -10.82 -13.69
CA VAL A 388 -7.76 -10.78 -14.34
C VAL A 388 -7.89 -12.05 -15.15
N ALA A 389 -8.60 -13.02 -14.58
CA ALA A 389 -8.73 -14.37 -15.12
C ALA A 389 -9.33 -14.38 -16.53
N VAL A 390 -8.68 -15.15 -17.39
CA VAL A 390 -9.11 -15.56 -18.73
C VAL A 390 -10.45 -16.34 -18.62
N PRO A 391 -11.36 -16.25 -19.62
CA PRO A 391 -12.47 -17.19 -19.71
C PRO A 391 -11.91 -18.61 -19.69
N LYS A 392 -12.29 -19.41 -18.69
CA LYS A 392 -12.07 -20.85 -18.75
C LYS A 392 -12.77 -21.30 -20.03
N ASN A 393 -12.04 -21.87 -20.98
CA ASN A 393 -12.58 -22.34 -22.26
C ASN A 393 -13.98 -22.93 -22.04
N PRO A 394 -15.03 -22.48 -22.76
CA PRO A 394 -16.30 -23.16 -22.72
C PRO A 394 -16.04 -24.56 -23.30
N GLN A 395 -16.00 -25.56 -22.42
CA GLN A 395 -16.15 -26.94 -22.83
C GLN A 395 -17.60 -27.17 -23.25
#